data_AF-A0A117RBD6-F1
#
_entry.id   AF-A0A117RBD6-F1
#
_cell.length_a   1.000
_cell.length_b   1.000
_cell.length_c   1.000
_cell.angle_alpha   90.00
_cell.angle_beta   90.00
_cell.angle_gamma   90.00
#
_symmetry.space_group_name_H-M   'P 1'
#
loop_
_entity.id
_entity.type
_entity.pdbx_description
1 polymer ?
#
loop_
_entity_poly.entity_id
_entity_poly.type
_entity_poly.pdbx_seq_one_letter_code
_entity_poly.pdbx_strand_id
1 'polypeptide(L)'
;MGPRHTELSVKRVRYDHSVTVRREPISRRERPAKPALSRQWIVDTAVRVMRAEGLEKVTMRRLAKELDTGPASLYVYVASTAELHAAVLDALLGEVDLTGGSAGEGWREQLRAVLASYTAVLFEHPQLARSALVARPSGEHYLRLVERVLDLLSRSGAAREQVAWGVDKLLQDATATAAEQSTQEHDPMAADDWNATGRALQSVDAATHPAIKAHMPALVSGSPGDRMGWSFDVLVNGITHTPVPGAKG
;
A
#
# COMPACT_ATOMS: atom_id res chain seq x y z
N MET A 1 59.26 -95.01 16.62
CA MET A 1 57.79 -95.13 16.63
C MET A 1 57.26 -93.72 16.88
N GLY A 2 56.89 -93.02 15.80
CA GLY A 2 56.83 -91.55 15.74
C GLY A 2 55.58 -90.93 16.37
N PRO A 3 55.66 -89.66 16.82
CA PRO A 3 54.53 -88.96 17.40
C PRO A 3 53.55 -88.43 16.34
N ARG A 4 52.28 -88.43 16.73
CA ARG A 4 51.08 -88.00 16.00
C ARG A 4 51.13 -86.50 15.70
N HIS A 5 51.01 -86.12 14.43
CA HIS A 5 50.69 -84.75 14.02
C HIS A 5 49.16 -84.60 13.90
N THR A 6 48.61 -83.72 14.72
CA THR A 6 47.19 -83.32 14.72
C THR A 6 46.96 -82.28 13.62
N GLU A 7 46.12 -82.58 12.63
CA GLU A 7 45.65 -81.61 11.62
C GLU A 7 44.68 -80.59 12.25
N LEU A 8 45.02 -79.31 12.19
CA LEU A 8 44.12 -78.19 12.49
C LEU A 8 43.46 -77.73 11.18
N SER A 9 42.19 -78.07 11.02
CA SER A 9 41.33 -77.58 9.93
C SER A 9 40.90 -76.12 10.22
N VAL A 10 41.46 -75.17 9.48
CA VAL A 10 41.03 -73.76 9.52
C VAL A 10 39.95 -73.54 8.46
N LYS A 11 38.68 -73.45 8.88
CA LYS A 11 37.57 -73.04 8.02
C LYS A 11 37.76 -71.59 7.57
N ARG A 12 37.94 -71.36 6.26
CA ARG A 12 37.83 -70.01 5.66
C ARG A 12 36.35 -69.56 5.67
N VAL A 13 36.05 -68.56 6.48
CA VAL A 13 34.80 -67.79 6.40
C VAL A 13 34.93 -66.82 5.23
N ARG A 14 34.07 -66.98 4.21
CA ARG A 14 33.91 -66.00 3.13
C ARG A 14 33.00 -64.88 3.63
N TYR A 15 33.53 -63.68 3.82
CA TYR A 15 32.72 -62.48 3.97
C TYR A 15 32.31 -61.98 2.59
N ASP A 16 31.03 -62.06 2.27
CA ASP A 16 30.45 -61.41 1.10
C ASP A 16 30.36 -59.90 1.35
N HIS A 17 31.26 -59.14 0.74
CA HIS A 17 31.19 -57.67 0.72
C HIS A 17 30.24 -57.24 -0.39
N SER A 18 28.94 -57.36 -0.14
CA SER A 18 27.94 -56.67 -0.95
C SER A 18 28.01 -55.17 -0.66
N VAL A 19 28.85 -54.48 -1.42
CA VAL A 19 28.91 -53.01 -1.46
C VAL A 19 27.57 -52.52 -2.00
N THR A 20 26.70 -52.07 -1.10
CA THR A 20 25.51 -51.30 -1.48
C THR A 20 25.96 -49.94 -1.98
N VAL A 21 26.04 -49.79 -3.30
CA VAL A 21 26.25 -48.49 -3.95
C VAL A 21 25.07 -47.60 -3.56
N ARG A 22 25.27 -46.68 -2.61
CA ARG A 22 24.33 -45.60 -2.35
C ARG A 22 24.29 -44.74 -3.61
N ARG A 23 23.25 -44.92 -4.43
CA ARG A 23 22.96 -44.02 -5.53
C ARG A 23 22.72 -42.64 -4.95
N GLU A 24 23.62 -41.73 -5.28
CA GLU A 24 23.49 -40.32 -4.93
C GLU A 24 22.21 -39.77 -5.59
N PRO A 25 21.31 -39.11 -4.85
CA PRO A 25 20.07 -38.62 -5.40
C PRO A 25 20.36 -37.48 -6.38
N ILE A 26 20.33 -37.80 -7.68
CA ILE A 26 20.46 -36.82 -8.76
C ILE A 26 19.09 -36.15 -8.96
N SER A 27 19.03 -34.82 -8.80
CA SER A 27 17.84 -34.03 -9.14
C SER A 27 17.48 -34.21 -10.61
N ARG A 28 16.29 -34.76 -10.89
CA ARG A 28 15.73 -34.89 -12.26
C ARG A 28 15.18 -33.57 -12.82
N ARG A 29 15.34 -32.44 -12.12
CA ARG A 29 14.86 -31.15 -12.64
C ARG A 29 15.85 -30.61 -13.67
N GLU A 30 15.47 -30.68 -14.94
CA GLU A 30 16.20 -30.07 -16.06
C GLU A 30 16.03 -28.53 -16.13
N ARG A 31 15.12 -27.96 -15.33
CA ARG A 31 14.91 -26.50 -15.29
C ARG A 31 15.78 -25.84 -14.21
N PRO A 32 16.36 -24.66 -14.51
CA PRO A 32 17.05 -23.83 -13.52
C PRO A 32 16.19 -23.64 -12.27
N ALA A 33 16.82 -23.57 -11.10
CA ALA A 33 16.12 -23.25 -9.87
C ALA A 33 15.38 -21.92 -10.05
N LYS A 34 14.09 -21.89 -9.70
CA LYS A 34 13.32 -20.64 -9.73
C LYS A 34 13.98 -19.61 -8.82
N PRO A 35 13.99 -18.32 -9.18
CA PRO A 35 14.41 -17.26 -8.28
C PRO A 35 13.68 -17.38 -6.94
N ALA A 36 14.38 -17.06 -5.84
CA ALA A 36 13.75 -17.03 -4.53
C ALA A 36 12.62 -15.99 -4.52
N LEU A 37 11.47 -16.37 -3.97
CA LEU A 37 10.36 -15.45 -3.80
C LEU A 37 10.76 -14.35 -2.81
N SER A 38 10.48 -13.11 -3.15
CA SER A 38 10.74 -11.95 -2.30
C SER A 38 9.55 -11.00 -2.33
N ARG A 39 9.41 -10.19 -1.27
CA ARG A 39 8.35 -9.17 -1.22
C ARG A 39 8.46 -8.21 -2.41
N GLN A 40 9.67 -7.77 -2.75
CA GLN A 40 9.89 -6.88 -3.90
C GLN A 40 9.39 -7.51 -5.20
N TRP A 41 9.73 -8.77 -5.47
CA TRP A 41 9.31 -9.44 -6.71
C TRP A 41 7.79 -9.63 -6.78
N ILE A 42 7.12 -9.86 -5.65
CA ILE A 42 5.65 -9.91 -5.57
C ILE A 42 5.06 -8.55 -5.92
N VAL A 43 5.57 -7.47 -5.34
CA VAL A 43 5.08 -6.09 -5.57
C VAL A 43 5.33 -5.67 -7.02
N ASP A 44 6.52 -5.88 -7.57
CA ASP A 44 6.83 -5.55 -8.97
C ASP A 44 5.89 -6.29 -9.93
N THR A 45 5.56 -7.55 -9.62
CA THR A 45 4.63 -8.34 -10.41
C THR A 45 3.20 -7.82 -10.27
N ALA A 46 2.79 -7.41 -9.07
CA ALA A 46 1.50 -6.77 -8.85
C ALA A 46 1.35 -5.46 -9.61
N VAL A 47 2.38 -4.59 -9.61
CA VAL A 47 2.41 -3.36 -10.40
C VAL A 47 2.29 -3.66 -11.90
N ARG A 48 3.02 -4.67 -12.42
CA ARG A 48 2.90 -5.07 -13.84
C ARG A 48 1.50 -5.55 -14.19
N VAL A 49 0.92 -6.42 -13.35
CA VAL A 49 -0.46 -6.92 -13.56
C VAL A 49 -1.47 -5.77 -13.50
N MET A 50 -1.32 -4.85 -12.55
CA MET A 50 -2.18 -3.67 -12.44
C MET A 50 -2.13 -2.82 -13.71
N ARG A 51 -0.94 -2.49 -14.20
CA ARG A 51 -0.76 -1.65 -15.40
C ARG A 51 -1.24 -2.34 -16.69
N ALA A 52 -1.17 -3.66 -16.75
CA ALA A 52 -1.55 -4.43 -17.95
C ALA A 52 -3.03 -4.84 -17.97
N GLU A 53 -3.60 -5.17 -16.81
CA GLU A 53 -4.90 -5.85 -16.72
C GLU A 53 -5.89 -5.15 -15.78
N GLY A 54 -5.49 -4.08 -15.07
CA GLY A 54 -6.33 -3.40 -14.08
C GLY A 54 -6.12 -3.90 -12.65
N LEU A 55 -6.49 -3.06 -11.67
CA LEU A 55 -6.30 -3.37 -10.24
C LEU A 55 -7.14 -4.57 -9.79
N GLU A 56 -8.31 -4.80 -10.37
CA GLU A 56 -9.19 -5.92 -10.02
C GLU A 56 -8.56 -7.28 -10.31
N LYS A 57 -7.52 -7.33 -11.16
CA LYS A 57 -6.73 -8.55 -11.39
C LYS A 57 -5.61 -8.75 -10.38
N VAL A 58 -5.27 -7.75 -9.57
CA VAL A 58 -4.25 -7.83 -8.52
C VAL A 58 -4.80 -8.61 -7.31
N THR A 59 -4.90 -9.92 -7.51
CA THR A 59 -5.38 -10.87 -6.49
C THR A 59 -4.28 -11.87 -6.15
N MET A 60 -4.28 -12.36 -4.90
CA MET A 60 -3.31 -13.38 -4.45
C MET A 60 -3.27 -14.59 -5.39
N ARG A 61 -4.42 -15.03 -5.90
CA ARG A 61 -4.50 -16.16 -6.84
C ARG A 61 -3.90 -15.83 -8.22
N ARG A 62 -4.19 -14.66 -8.79
CA ARG A 62 -3.63 -14.24 -10.10
C ARG A 62 -2.12 -14.08 -10.01
N LEU A 63 -1.62 -13.49 -8.92
CA LEU A 63 -0.18 -13.32 -8.68
C LEU A 63 0.52 -14.65 -8.43
N ALA A 64 -0.08 -15.55 -7.66
CA ALA A 64 0.49 -16.87 -7.44
C ALA A 64 0.67 -17.65 -8.74
N LYS A 65 -0.30 -17.54 -9.65
CA LYS A 65 -0.21 -18.11 -11.01
C LYS A 65 0.92 -17.46 -11.82
N GLU A 66 1.03 -16.12 -11.80
CA GLU A 66 2.08 -15.39 -12.52
C GLU A 66 3.49 -15.76 -12.03
N LEU A 67 3.63 -15.94 -10.72
CA LEU A 67 4.88 -16.29 -10.05
C LEU A 67 5.15 -17.80 -10.00
N ASP A 68 4.29 -18.60 -10.64
CA ASP A 68 4.35 -20.07 -10.67
C ASP A 68 4.56 -20.68 -9.27
N THR A 69 3.72 -20.24 -8.32
CA THR A 69 3.71 -20.64 -6.89
C THR A 69 2.28 -20.82 -6.37
N GLY A 70 2.13 -21.22 -5.10
CA GLY A 70 0.83 -21.30 -4.42
C GLY A 70 0.48 -20.00 -3.67
N PRO A 71 -0.81 -19.62 -3.54
CA PRO A 71 -1.21 -18.43 -2.78
C PRO A 71 -0.70 -18.41 -1.33
N ALA A 72 -0.64 -19.57 -0.68
CA ALA A 72 -0.10 -19.71 0.68
C ALA A 72 1.34 -19.19 0.81
N SER A 73 2.17 -19.33 -0.23
CA SER A 73 3.54 -18.82 -0.23
C SER A 73 3.62 -17.30 -0.28
N LEU A 74 2.62 -16.64 -0.87
CA LEU A 74 2.56 -15.18 -0.93
C LEU A 74 2.21 -14.57 0.44
N TYR A 75 1.35 -15.24 1.21
CA TYR A 75 0.91 -14.75 2.53
C TYR A 75 2.04 -14.62 3.56
N VAL A 76 3.20 -15.23 3.32
CA VAL A 76 4.41 -15.03 4.13
C VAL A 76 4.98 -13.61 3.96
N TYR A 77 4.73 -12.96 2.82
CA TYR A 77 5.28 -11.66 2.45
C TYR A 77 4.26 -10.52 2.46
N VAL A 78 2.98 -10.85 2.25
CA VAL A 78 1.83 -9.92 2.26
C VAL A 78 0.62 -10.62 2.87
N ALA A 79 0.23 -10.23 4.09
CA ALA A 79 -0.77 -10.94 4.89
C ALA A 79 -2.21 -10.79 4.37
N SER A 80 -2.48 -9.81 3.51
CA SER A 80 -3.82 -9.56 2.97
C SER A 80 -3.77 -8.86 1.61
N THR A 81 -4.92 -8.85 0.91
CA THR A 81 -5.10 -8.03 -0.30
C THR A 81 -4.93 -6.55 -0.01
N ALA A 82 -5.37 -6.06 1.16
CA ALA A 82 -5.18 -4.67 1.55
C ALA A 82 -3.69 -4.33 1.71
N GLU A 83 -2.91 -5.23 2.32
CA GLU A 83 -1.45 -5.04 2.44
C GLU A 83 -0.75 -5.11 1.08
N LEU A 84 -1.18 -6.00 0.19
CA LEU A 84 -0.70 -6.06 -1.19
C LEU A 84 -1.00 -4.75 -1.93
N HIS A 85 -2.22 -4.22 -1.82
CA HIS A 85 -2.60 -2.94 -2.41
C HIS A 85 -1.80 -1.77 -1.81
N ALA A 86 -1.56 -1.78 -0.49
CA ALA A 86 -0.73 -0.78 0.18
C ALA A 86 0.73 -0.81 -0.34
N ALA A 87 1.25 -2.01 -0.62
CA ALA A 87 2.58 -2.18 -1.19
C ALA A 87 2.66 -1.74 -2.66
N VAL A 88 1.60 -1.97 -3.45
CA VAL A 88 1.47 -1.45 -4.82
C VAL A 88 1.39 0.07 -4.79
N LEU A 89 0.58 0.65 -3.90
CA LEU A 89 0.48 2.09 -3.73
C LEU A 89 1.85 2.68 -3.36
N ASP A 90 2.58 2.10 -2.41
CA ASP A 90 3.93 2.54 -2.05
C ASP A 90 4.85 2.64 -3.28
N ALA A 91 4.84 1.64 -4.17
CA ALA A 91 5.64 1.68 -5.40
C ALA A 91 5.25 2.87 -6.31
N LEU A 92 3.96 3.19 -6.40
CA LEU A 92 3.46 4.33 -7.19
C LEU A 92 3.77 5.67 -6.52
N LEU A 93 3.93 5.72 -5.20
CA LEU A 93 4.36 6.92 -4.50
C LEU A 93 5.79 7.34 -4.85
N GLY A 94 6.56 6.48 -5.52
CA GLY A 94 7.84 6.87 -6.13
C GLY A 94 7.70 7.93 -7.24
N GLU A 95 6.50 8.13 -7.77
CA GLU A 95 6.16 9.14 -8.78
C GLU A 95 5.84 10.52 -8.17
N VAL A 96 5.65 10.59 -6.85
CA VAL A 96 5.34 11.86 -6.16
C VAL A 96 6.54 12.79 -6.20
N ASP A 97 6.31 14.02 -6.66
CA ASP A 97 7.31 15.07 -6.65
C ASP A 97 7.51 15.63 -5.23
N LEU A 98 8.60 15.19 -4.59
CA LEU A 98 8.99 15.65 -3.25
C LEU A 98 9.80 16.95 -3.25
N THR A 99 10.16 17.50 -4.43
CA THR A 99 10.90 18.76 -4.50
C THR A 99 10.05 19.94 -4.00
N GLY A 100 8.74 19.87 -4.21
CA GLY A 100 7.79 20.88 -3.76
C GLY A 100 7.69 22.09 -4.70
N GLY A 101 7.99 21.92 -6.00
CA GLY A 101 7.87 23.00 -6.98
C GLY A 101 9.13 23.86 -7.11
N SER A 102 8.94 25.16 -7.36
CA SER A 102 10.05 26.06 -7.74
C SER A 102 10.91 26.45 -6.54
N ALA A 103 12.22 26.51 -6.74
CA ALA A 103 13.16 26.98 -5.73
C ALA A 103 12.81 28.42 -5.29
N GLY A 104 12.66 28.64 -3.98
CA GLY A 104 12.37 29.96 -3.39
C GLY A 104 10.94 30.14 -2.87
N GLU A 105 10.04 29.18 -3.11
CA GLU A 105 8.69 29.20 -2.55
C GLU A 105 8.69 28.98 -1.02
N GLY A 106 7.67 29.50 -0.33
CA GLY A 106 7.48 29.30 1.10
C GLY A 106 7.17 27.84 1.44
N TRP A 107 7.33 27.47 2.71
CA TRP A 107 7.07 26.10 3.16
C TRP A 107 5.63 25.64 2.88
N ARG A 108 4.67 26.57 2.91
CA ARG A 108 3.24 26.29 2.73
C ARG A 108 2.93 25.97 1.26
N GLU A 109 3.53 26.72 0.34
CA GLU A 109 3.41 26.50 -1.10
C GLU A 109 4.06 25.17 -1.50
N GLN A 110 5.27 24.90 -0.99
CA GLN A 110 5.94 23.61 -1.22
C GLN A 110 5.13 22.44 -0.66
N LEU A 111 4.53 22.60 0.53
CA LEU A 111 3.68 21.58 1.15
C LEU A 111 2.43 21.31 0.30
N ARG A 112 1.81 22.37 -0.22
CA ARG A 112 0.68 22.24 -1.15
C ARG A 112 1.09 21.49 -2.41
N ALA A 113 2.25 21.79 -3.00
CA ALA A 113 2.74 21.13 -4.21
C ALA A 113 2.97 19.62 -3.99
N VAL A 114 3.62 19.25 -2.88
CA VAL A 114 3.84 17.84 -2.53
C VAL A 114 2.50 17.10 -2.33
N LEU A 115 1.56 17.69 -1.57
CA LEU A 115 0.26 17.07 -1.34
C LEU A 115 -0.60 17.01 -2.61
N ALA A 116 -0.49 17.98 -3.51
CA ALA A 116 -1.15 17.92 -4.81
C ALA A 116 -0.59 16.79 -5.68
N SER A 117 0.73 16.60 -5.71
CA SER A 117 1.36 15.48 -6.43
C SER A 117 0.98 14.12 -5.82
N TYR A 118 0.99 14.01 -4.50
CA TYR A 118 0.50 12.82 -3.78
C TYR A 118 -0.97 12.51 -4.15
N THR A 119 -1.81 13.53 -4.16
CA THR A 119 -3.23 13.33 -4.42
C THR A 119 -3.52 13.00 -5.88
N ALA A 120 -2.73 13.52 -6.83
CA ALA A 120 -2.82 13.13 -8.23
C ALA A 120 -2.63 11.61 -8.41
N VAL A 121 -1.60 11.02 -7.78
CA VAL A 121 -1.38 9.56 -7.80
C VAL A 121 -2.58 8.80 -7.22
N LEU A 122 -3.19 9.31 -6.14
CA LEU A 122 -4.37 8.67 -5.54
C LEU A 122 -5.62 8.78 -6.43
N PHE A 123 -5.81 9.89 -7.13
CA PHE A 123 -6.94 10.09 -8.05
C PHE A 123 -6.82 9.22 -9.30
N GLU A 124 -5.60 8.92 -9.76
CA GLU A 124 -5.38 7.94 -10.82
C GLU A 124 -5.66 6.50 -10.37
N HIS A 125 -5.62 6.24 -9.05
CA HIS A 125 -5.86 4.91 -8.48
C HIS A 125 -6.79 4.92 -7.26
N PRO A 126 -8.07 5.33 -7.40
CA PRO A 126 -8.95 5.53 -6.25
C PRO A 126 -9.19 4.28 -5.39
N GLN A 127 -9.20 3.09 -5.98
CA GLN A 127 -9.37 1.84 -5.24
C GLN A 127 -8.15 1.50 -4.36
N LEU A 128 -6.94 1.93 -4.77
CA LEU A 128 -5.75 1.88 -3.92
C LEU A 128 -5.88 2.86 -2.75
N ALA A 129 -6.40 4.07 -2.99
CA ALA A 129 -6.69 5.04 -1.91
C ALA A 129 -7.68 4.46 -0.88
N ARG A 130 -8.76 3.80 -1.34
CA ARG A 130 -9.70 3.09 -0.45
C ARG A 130 -9.01 1.99 0.35
N SER A 131 -8.11 1.23 -0.28
CA SER A 131 -7.35 0.19 0.40
C SER A 131 -6.38 0.78 1.44
N ALA A 132 -5.83 1.96 1.17
CA ALA A 132 -4.95 2.68 2.09
C ALA A 132 -5.63 3.15 3.38
N LEU A 133 -6.96 3.35 3.35
CA LEU A 133 -7.76 3.60 4.56
C LEU A 133 -7.85 2.35 5.48
N VAL A 134 -7.66 1.16 4.94
CA VAL A 134 -7.65 -0.12 5.70
C VAL A 134 -6.24 -0.49 6.12
N ALA A 135 -5.26 -0.35 5.23
CA ALA A 135 -3.86 -0.64 5.47
C ALA A 135 -2.99 0.44 4.81
N ARG A 136 -2.34 1.28 5.61
CA ARG A 136 -1.46 2.32 5.07
C ARG A 136 -0.20 1.72 4.45
N PRO A 137 0.33 2.32 3.36
CA PRO A 137 1.68 2.02 2.89
C PRO A 137 2.71 2.18 4.01
N SER A 138 3.75 1.36 3.96
CA SER A 138 4.82 1.33 4.97
C SER A 138 6.21 1.15 4.36
N GLY A 139 6.33 1.31 3.04
CA GLY A 139 7.61 1.22 2.34
C GLY A 139 8.33 2.56 2.27
N GLU A 140 9.49 2.53 1.62
CA GLU A 140 10.44 3.64 1.58
C GLU A 140 9.85 4.90 0.93
N HIS A 141 9.04 4.74 -0.12
CA HIS A 141 8.44 5.89 -0.82
C HIS A 141 7.43 6.63 0.08
N TYR A 142 6.59 5.89 0.81
CA TYR A 142 5.69 6.49 1.78
C TYR A 142 6.46 7.15 2.95
N LEU A 143 7.52 6.52 3.45
CA LEU A 143 8.33 7.12 4.51
C LEU A 143 9.01 8.43 4.06
N ARG A 144 9.51 8.49 2.82
CA ARG A 144 10.06 9.73 2.25
C ARG A 144 9.01 10.82 2.07
N LEU A 145 7.77 10.45 1.70
CA LEU A 145 6.65 11.38 1.66
C LEU A 145 6.35 11.94 3.05
N VAL A 146 6.21 11.07 4.06
CA VAL A 146 5.96 11.48 5.45
C VAL A 146 7.06 12.40 5.96
N GLU A 147 8.33 12.05 5.75
CA GLU A 147 9.48 12.88 6.13
C GLU A 147 9.42 14.26 5.49
N ARG A 148 9.12 14.34 4.19
CA ARG A 148 9.04 15.62 3.47
C ARG A 148 7.89 16.50 3.97
N VAL A 149 6.73 15.91 4.20
CA VAL A 149 5.54 16.63 4.72
C VAL A 149 5.80 17.11 6.16
N LEU A 150 6.45 16.29 6.99
CA LEU A 150 6.89 16.66 8.34
C LEU A 150 7.89 17.83 8.32
N ASP A 151 8.93 17.76 7.49
CA ASP A 151 9.93 18.83 7.33
C ASP A 151 9.27 20.16 6.95
N LEU A 152 8.41 20.15 5.93
CA LEU A 152 7.74 21.35 5.45
C LEU A 152 6.79 21.93 6.50
N LEU A 153 5.96 21.11 7.13
CA LEU A 153 5.00 21.58 8.12
C LEU A 153 5.70 22.07 9.42
N SER A 154 6.86 21.50 9.77
CA SER A 154 7.67 21.95 10.91
C SER A 154 8.17 23.39 10.78
N ARG A 155 8.30 23.90 9.54
CA ARG A 155 8.71 25.29 9.26
C ARG A 155 7.61 26.32 9.54
N SER A 156 6.41 25.88 9.87
CA SER A 156 5.30 26.75 10.31
C SER A 156 5.53 27.41 11.67
N GLY A 157 6.42 26.83 12.50
CA GLY A 157 6.63 27.27 13.89
C GLY A 157 5.63 26.69 14.90
N ALA A 158 4.71 25.81 14.47
CA ALA A 158 3.80 25.11 15.37
C ALA A 158 4.53 24.10 16.28
N ALA A 159 3.89 23.71 17.39
CA ALA A 159 4.46 22.71 18.30
C ALA A 159 4.63 21.34 17.61
N ARG A 160 5.61 20.55 18.08
CA ARG A 160 5.96 19.26 17.45
C ARG A 160 4.77 18.31 17.37
N GLU A 161 3.93 18.29 18.40
CA GLU A 161 2.75 17.45 18.49
C GLU A 161 1.68 17.86 17.46
N GLN A 162 1.50 19.18 17.26
CA GLN A 162 0.60 19.72 16.23
C GLN A 162 1.07 19.30 14.84
N VAL A 163 2.37 19.43 14.57
CA VAL A 163 2.96 19.03 13.30
C VAL A 163 2.80 17.51 13.10
N ALA A 164 3.12 16.70 14.10
CA ALA A 164 3.03 15.24 14.01
C ALA A 164 1.61 14.73 13.71
N TRP A 165 0.60 15.23 14.43
CA TRP A 165 -0.80 14.87 14.17
C TRP A 165 -1.32 15.52 12.89
N GLY A 166 -0.81 16.70 12.56
CA GLY A 166 -1.16 17.42 11.34
C GLY A 166 -0.77 16.67 10.07
N VAL A 167 0.41 16.05 10.02
CA VAL A 167 0.83 15.22 8.88
C VAL A 167 -0.11 14.04 8.68
N ASP A 168 -0.50 13.35 9.76
CA ASP A 168 -1.48 12.27 9.68
C ASP A 168 -2.81 12.77 9.07
N LYS A 169 -3.30 13.93 9.52
CA LYS A 169 -4.56 14.50 9.02
C LYS A 169 -4.50 14.96 7.58
N LEU A 170 -3.40 15.59 7.15
CA LEU A 170 -3.22 16.02 5.76
C LEU A 170 -3.20 14.81 4.79
N LEU A 171 -2.45 13.76 5.13
CA LEU A 171 -2.39 12.56 4.30
C LEU A 171 -3.73 11.80 4.32
N GLN A 172 -4.41 11.74 5.46
CA GLN A 172 -5.72 11.11 5.59
C GLN A 172 -6.80 11.86 4.78
N ASP A 173 -6.81 13.20 4.78
CA ASP A 173 -7.76 14.04 4.02
C ASP A 173 -7.64 13.79 2.52
N ALA A 174 -6.42 13.83 1.99
CA ALA A 174 -6.14 13.50 0.58
C ALA A 174 -6.56 12.06 0.23
N THR A 175 -6.23 11.09 1.10
CA THR A 175 -6.59 9.68 0.89
C THR A 175 -8.11 9.47 0.90
N ALA A 176 -8.82 10.06 1.86
CA ALA A 176 -10.27 9.95 1.97
C ALA A 176 -10.97 10.58 0.76
N THR A 177 -10.54 11.77 0.37
CA THR A 177 -11.08 12.49 -0.80
C THR A 177 -10.92 11.66 -2.09
N ALA A 178 -9.74 11.06 -2.30
CA ALA A 178 -9.51 10.19 -3.45
C ALA A 178 -10.30 8.86 -3.36
N ALA A 179 -10.41 8.28 -2.16
CA ALA A 179 -11.19 7.06 -1.95
C ALA A 179 -12.69 7.25 -2.23
N GLU A 180 -13.25 8.45 -1.97
CA GLU A 180 -14.63 8.77 -2.33
C GLU A 180 -14.84 8.72 -3.86
N GLN A 181 -13.85 9.14 -4.66
CA GLN A 181 -13.90 9.03 -6.13
C GLN A 181 -13.93 7.57 -6.63
N SER A 182 -13.33 6.62 -5.88
CA SER A 182 -13.37 5.19 -6.22
C SER A 182 -14.78 4.64 -6.32
N THR A 183 -15.69 5.24 -5.56
CA THR A 183 -17.10 4.84 -5.52
C THR A 183 -17.81 5.27 -6.81
N GLN A 184 -17.30 6.29 -7.51
CA GLN A 184 -17.92 6.87 -8.69
C GLN A 184 -17.57 6.13 -10.00
N GLU A 185 -16.34 5.61 -10.12
CA GLU A 185 -15.87 5.06 -11.41
C GLU A 185 -16.28 3.60 -11.67
N HIS A 186 -16.39 2.75 -10.64
CA HIS A 186 -16.46 1.29 -10.81
C HIS A 186 -17.80 0.65 -10.39
N ASP A 187 -18.71 1.42 -9.82
CA ASP A 187 -20.06 0.94 -9.47
C ASP A 187 -21.11 1.96 -9.94
N PRO A 188 -21.83 1.68 -11.05
CA PRO A 188 -22.93 2.52 -11.52
C PRO A 188 -23.98 2.81 -10.43
N MET A 189 -24.19 1.86 -9.52
CA MET A 189 -25.14 1.99 -8.41
C MET A 189 -24.61 2.93 -7.33
N ALA A 190 -23.30 2.95 -7.09
CA ALA A 190 -22.69 3.84 -6.10
C ALA A 190 -22.43 5.27 -6.65
N ALA A 191 -22.21 5.40 -7.96
CA ALA A 191 -22.35 6.68 -8.67
C ALA A 191 -23.81 7.20 -8.57
N ASP A 192 -24.79 6.31 -8.73
CA ASP A 192 -26.21 6.64 -8.54
C ASP A 192 -26.56 7.03 -7.10
N ASP A 193 -25.92 6.45 -6.08
CA ASP A 193 -26.13 6.75 -4.65
C ASP A 193 -25.54 8.12 -4.23
N TRP A 194 -24.35 8.48 -4.72
CA TRP A 194 -23.80 9.83 -4.51
C TRP A 194 -24.63 10.89 -5.22
N ASN A 195 -25.06 10.58 -6.46
CA ASN A 195 -26.05 11.39 -7.15
C ASN A 195 -27.39 11.42 -6.38
N ALA A 196 -27.77 10.33 -5.69
CA ALA A 196 -28.97 10.28 -4.87
C ALA A 196 -28.88 11.19 -3.65
N THR A 197 -27.72 11.23 -2.98
CA THR A 197 -27.49 12.15 -1.86
C THR A 197 -27.56 13.61 -2.33
N GLY A 198 -26.90 13.94 -3.45
CA GLY A 198 -26.99 15.26 -4.05
C GLY A 198 -28.43 15.66 -4.43
N ARG A 199 -29.18 14.75 -5.08
CA ARG A 199 -30.60 14.94 -5.42
C ARG A 199 -31.47 15.10 -4.18
N ALA A 200 -31.26 14.29 -3.14
CA ALA A 200 -32.00 14.38 -1.89
C ALA A 200 -31.81 15.75 -1.24
N LEU A 201 -30.55 16.20 -1.10
CA LEU A 201 -30.21 17.52 -0.58
C LEU A 201 -30.82 18.67 -1.40
N GLN A 202 -30.90 18.53 -2.72
CA GLN A 202 -31.56 19.52 -3.59
C GLN A 202 -33.08 19.57 -3.40
N SER A 203 -33.69 18.43 -3.08
CA SER A 203 -35.15 18.26 -2.99
C SER A 203 -35.76 18.52 -1.60
N VAL A 204 -34.96 18.81 -0.57
CA VAL A 204 -35.47 18.98 0.80
C VAL A 204 -36.47 20.13 0.93
N ASP A 205 -37.49 19.93 1.77
CA ASP A 205 -38.45 20.96 2.15
C ASP A 205 -37.81 21.92 3.18
N ALA A 206 -37.94 23.22 2.94
CA ALA A 206 -37.42 24.26 3.83
C ALA A 206 -38.09 24.26 5.22
N ALA A 207 -39.33 23.78 5.33
CA ALA A 207 -40.04 23.69 6.60
C ALA A 207 -39.43 22.65 7.55
N THR A 208 -38.85 21.57 7.01
CA THR A 208 -38.25 20.49 7.79
C THR A 208 -36.73 20.56 7.83
N HIS A 209 -36.09 21.09 6.77
CA HIS A 209 -34.63 21.17 6.63
C HIS A 209 -34.16 22.59 6.28
N PRO A 210 -34.49 23.61 7.10
CA PRO A 210 -34.17 25.00 6.79
C PRO A 210 -32.66 25.25 6.66
N ALA A 211 -31.84 24.56 7.46
CA ALA A 211 -30.39 24.69 7.41
C ALA A 211 -29.80 24.19 6.08
N ILE A 212 -30.24 23.03 5.58
CA ILE A 212 -29.78 22.52 4.28
C ILE A 212 -30.18 23.52 3.19
N LYS A 213 -31.44 23.97 3.18
CA LYS A 213 -31.92 24.92 2.17
C LYS A 213 -31.13 26.22 2.17
N ALA A 214 -30.79 26.74 3.35
CA ALA A 214 -30.02 27.99 3.50
C ALA A 214 -28.59 27.90 2.95
N HIS A 215 -27.99 26.70 2.87
CA HIS A 215 -26.62 26.50 2.39
C HIS A 215 -26.54 25.93 0.97
N MET A 216 -27.69 25.72 0.30
CA MET A 216 -27.72 25.35 -1.11
C MET A 216 -27.55 26.59 -2.01
N PRO A 217 -26.85 26.49 -3.16
CA PRO A 217 -26.26 25.28 -3.73
C PRO A 217 -24.83 24.95 -3.22
N ALA A 218 -24.25 25.83 -2.38
CA ALA A 218 -22.84 25.73 -1.96
C ALA A 218 -22.49 24.37 -1.32
N LEU A 219 -23.42 23.76 -0.59
CA LEU A 219 -23.23 22.46 0.05
C LEU A 219 -22.81 21.35 -0.93
N VAL A 220 -23.32 21.36 -2.17
CA VAL A 220 -23.08 20.31 -3.18
C VAL A 220 -22.29 20.79 -4.41
N SER A 221 -21.85 22.05 -4.43
CA SER A 221 -21.10 22.63 -5.55
C SER A 221 -19.57 22.49 -5.42
N GLY A 222 -18.83 22.91 -6.44
CA GLY A 222 -17.37 22.99 -6.43
C GLY A 222 -16.71 21.72 -6.96
N SER A 223 -15.62 21.88 -7.70
CA SER A 223 -14.87 20.75 -8.23
C SER A 223 -14.12 20.02 -7.11
N PRO A 224 -13.75 18.74 -7.29
CA PRO A 224 -12.87 18.03 -6.34
C PRO A 224 -11.57 18.79 -6.06
N GLY A 225 -10.99 19.43 -7.08
CA GLY A 225 -9.78 20.25 -6.95
C GLY A 225 -9.99 21.50 -6.08
N ASP A 226 -11.08 22.23 -6.27
CA ASP A 226 -11.39 23.42 -5.46
C ASP A 226 -11.60 23.05 -3.98
N ARG A 227 -12.36 21.97 -3.75
CA ARG A 227 -12.67 21.47 -2.40
C ARG A 227 -11.40 21.04 -1.66
N MET A 228 -10.48 20.39 -2.36
CA MET A 228 -9.20 19.96 -1.82
C MET A 228 -8.23 21.14 -1.57
N GLY A 229 -8.19 22.10 -2.49
CA GLY A 229 -7.41 23.32 -2.28
C GLY A 229 -7.87 24.08 -1.03
N TRP A 230 -9.18 24.14 -0.81
CA TRP A 230 -9.79 24.73 0.38
C TRP A 230 -9.55 23.88 1.65
N SER A 231 -9.72 22.56 1.61
CA SER A 231 -9.50 21.67 2.77
C SER A 231 -8.05 21.72 3.25
N PHE A 232 -7.08 21.80 2.32
CA PHE A 232 -5.68 22.02 2.65
C PHE A 232 -5.50 23.28 3.50
N ASP A 233 -6.08 24.41 3.09
CA ASP A 233 -5.92 25.65 3.83
C ASP A 233 -6.58 25.60 5.21
N VAL A 234 -7.78 25.01 5.28
CA VAL A 234 -8.50 24.79 6.54
C VAL A 234 -7.67 23.94 7.49
N LEU A 235 -7.11 22.83 7.02
CA LEU A 235 -6.31 21.92 7.82
C LEU A 235 -5.02 22.58 8.29
N VAL A 236 -4.24 23.20 7.40
CA VAL A 236 -2.98 23.85 7.81
C VAL A 236 -3.25 24.98 8.81
N ASN A 237 -4.28 25.79 8.60
CA ASN A 237 -4.65 26.85 9.54
C ASN A 237 -5.06 26.27 10.91
N GLY A 238 -5.92 25.24 10.90
CA GLY A 238 -6.37 24.56 12.12
C GLY A 238 -5.21 23.89 12.86
N ILE A 239 -4.37 23.13 12.17
CA ILE A 239 -3.20 22.45 12.73
C ILE A 239 -2.28 23.45 13.43
N THR A 240 -1.94 24.56 12.76
CA THR A 240 -0.96 25.52 13.28
C THR A 240 -1.47 26.33 14.48
N HIS A 241 -2.80 26.44 14.65
CA HIS A 241 -3.41 27.26 15.71
C HIS A 241 -4.16 26.45 16.79
N THR A 242 -4.22 25.12 16.67
CA THR A 242 -4.95 24.26 17.60
C THR A 242 -3.98 23.38 18.40
N PRO A 243 -3.77 23.64 19.69
CA PRO A 243 -2.94 22.78 20.54
C PRO A 243 -3.49 21.36 20.61
N VAL A 244 -2.59 20.37 20.60
CA VAL A 244 -2.98 18.97 20.83
C VAL A 244 -3.34 18.78 22.31
N PRO A 245 -4.52 18.20 22.62
CA PRO A 245 -4.91 17.97 24.00
C PRO A 245 -3.88 17.14 24.76
N GLY A 246 -3.48 17.60 25.95
CA GLY A 246 -2.55 16.88 26.82
C GLY A 246 -1.06 17.00 26.44
N ALA A 247 -0.72 17.69 25.34
CA ALA A 247 0.66 18.06 25.06
C ALA A 247 1.13 19.10 26.10
N LYS A 248 2.20 18.80 26.83
CA LYS A 248 2.88 19.79 27.69
C LYS A 248 3.90 20.49 26.82
N GLY A 249 3.74 21.80 26.66
CA GLY A 249 4.67 22.66 25.92
C GLY A 249 6.05 22.76 26.56
#